data_AF-A0AAU0KNZ9-F1
#
_entry.id   AF-A0AAU0KNZ9-F1
#
_cell.length_a   1.000
_cell.length_b   1.000
_cell.length_c   1.000
_cell.angle_alpha   90.00
_cell.angle_beta   90.00
_cell.angle_gamma   90.00
#
_symmetry.space_group_name_H-M   'P 1'
#
loop_
_entity.id
_entity.type
_entity.pdbx_description
1 polymer ?
#
loop_
_entity_poly.entity_id
_entity_poly.type
_entity_poly.pdbx_seq_one_letter_code
_entity_poly.pdbx_strand_id
1 'polypeptide(L)'
;MENSLFKAADLYVMVRLSMIEYFPYPATDIEPCEVLTIYMRKALGLDIHIQDVQGEKELTFKGKSYEIYKDMEKHEAGPDHSAAWYVTKVAKWGKRDLDNLASDLDVIRTWLNTNEYVKNNRPTDKFLQQEFLAIADAAAQRRKAL
;
A
#
# COMPACT_ATOMS: atom_id res chain seq x y z
N MET A 1 7.98 -9.84 6.68
CA MET A 1 7.99 -8.43 6.24
C MET A 1 9.39 -8.14 5.78
N GLU A 2 9.58 -8.28 4.48
CA GLU A 2 10.85 -7.98 3.80
C GLU A 2 10.86 -6.55 3.26
N ASN A 3 9.69 -5.90 3.17
CA ASN A 3 9.59 -4.48 2.83
C ASN A 3 9.87 -3.59 4.05
N SER A 4 10.99 -2.84 4.02
CA SER A 4 11.39 -1.94 5.11
C SER A 4 10.73 -0.55 5.02
N LEU A 5 10.01 -0.25 3.94
CA LEU A 5 9.45 1.09 3.69
C LEU A 5 8.11 1.31 4.39
N PHE A 6 7.28 0.25 4.47
CA PHE A 6 5.91 0.31 4.96
C PHE A 6 5.74 -0.51 6.22
N LYS A 7 5.07 0.07 7.22
CA LYS A 7 4.69 -0.63 8.44
C LYS A 7 3.44 -1.46 8.19
N ALA A 8 3.16 -2.42 9.08
CA ALA A 8 1.94 -3.23 9.01
C ALA A 8 0.65 -2.38 8.96
N ALA A 9 0.65 -1.22 9.61
CA ALA A 9 -0.45 -0.26 9.53
C ALA A 9 -0.66 0.27 8.11
N ASP A 10 0.42 0.66 7.43
CA ASP A 10 0.38 1.17 6.07
C ASP A 10 -0.13 0.08 5.12
N LEU A 11 0.38 -1.16 5.24
CA LEU A 11 -0.06 -2.30 4.44
C LEU A 11 -1.54 -2.63 4.64
N TYR A 12 -2.04 -2.51 5.87
CA TYR A 12 -3.47 -2.64 6.16
C TYR A 12 -4.29 -1.56 5.45
N VAL A 13 -3.85 -0.30 5.54
CA VAL A 13 -4.51 0.84 4.88
C VAL A 13 -4.47 0.68 3.36
N MET A 14 -3.37 0.20 2.78
CA MET A 14 -3.23 -0.12 1.36
C MET A 14 -4.29 -1.09 0.87
N VAL A 15 -4.36 -2.29 1.48
CA VAL A 15 -5.35 -3.32 1.12
C VAL A 15 -6.76 -2.78 1.32
N ARG A 16 -6.99 -2.03 2.40
CA ARG A 16 -8.30 -1.48 2.69
C ARG A 16 -8.77 -0.51 1.61
N LEU A 17 -7.94 0.49 1.29
CA LEU A 17 -8.26 1.49 0.28
C LEU A 17 -8.48 0.85 -1.09
N SER A 18 -7.65 -0.14 -1.47
CA SER A 18 -7.81 -0.82 -2.75
C SER A 18 -9.12 -1.62 -2.83
N MET A 19 -9.52 -2.32 -1.77
CA MET A 19 -10.79 -3.06 -1.78
C MET A 19 -12.02 -2.14 -1.75
N ILE A 20 -11.93 -0.97 -1.09
CA ILE A 20 -12.99 0.03 -1.10
C ILE A 20 -13.11 0.68 -2.49
N GLU A 21 -11.98 0.95 -3.17
CA GLU A 21 -11.97 1.53 -4.52
C GLU A 21 -12.83 0.73 -5.51
N TYR A 22 -12.74 -0.60 -5.41
CA TYR A 22 -13.41 -1.52 -6.32
C TYR A 22 -14.74 -2.08 -5.78
N PHE A 23 -15.18 -1.67 -4.60
CA PHE A 23 -16.46 -2.11 -4.05
C PHE A 23 -17.63 -1.64 -4.95
N PRO A 24 -18.66 -2.47 -5.21
CA PRO A 24 -18.98 -3.76 -4.60
C PRO A 24 -18.39 -4.99 -5.31
N TYR A 25 -17.50 -4.82 -6.28
CA TYR A 25 -16.93 -5.92 -7.05
C TYR A 25 -15.91 -6.73 -6.23
N PRO A 26 -15.67 -8.01 -6.56
CA PRO A 26 -14.60 -8.79 -5.95
C PRO A 26 -13.25 -8.11 -6.20
N ALA A 27 -12.43 -8.03 -5.15
CA ALA A 27 -11.05 -7.57 -5.23
C ALA A 27 -10.11 -8.70 -5.71
N THR A 28 -10.53 -9.44 -6.73
CA THR A 28 -9.69 -10.40 -7.46
C THR A 28 -8.90 -9.61 -8.49
N ASP A 29 -7.58 -9.77 -8.52
CA ASP A 29 -6.70 -9.20 -9.54
C ASP A 29 -6.31 -7.72 -9.37
N ILE A 30 -6.34 -7.19 -8.14
CA ILE A 30 -5.73 -5.88 -7.85
C ILE A 30 -4.22 -6.04 -7.72
N GLU A 31 -3.49 -5.54 -8.72
CA GLU A 31 -2.03 -5.65 -8.79
C GLU A 31 -1.31 -4.83 -7.69
N PRO A 32 -0.10 -5.22 -7.26
CA PRO A 32 0.64 -4.49 -6.23
C PRO A 32 0.94 -3.03 -6.60
N CYS A 33 1.24 -2.75 -7.87
CA CYS A 33 1.49 -1.39 -8.38
C CYS A 33 0.23 -0.50 -8.29
N GLU A 34 -0.94 -1.11 -8.52
CA GLU A 34 -2.24 -0.47 -8.40
C GLU A 34 -2.61 -0.20 -6.95
N VAL A 35 -2.41 -1.16 -6.05
CA VAL A 35 -2.58 -0.97 -4.60
C VAL A 35 -1.70 0.18 -4.11
N LEU A 36 -0.43 0.21 -4.51
CA LEU A 36 0.50 1.26 -4.13
C LEU A 36 0.08 2.64 -4.69
N THR A 37 -0.34 2.69 -5.94
CA THR A 37 -0.91 3.89 -6.58
C THR A 37 -2.10 4.43 -5.78
N ILE A 38 -3.07 3.56 -5.45
CA ILE A 38 -4.27 3.94 -4.70
C ILE A 38 -3.88 4.50 -3.33
N TYR A 39 -2.95 3.85 -2.63
CA TYR A 39 -2.47 4.30 -1.34
C TYR A 39 -1.79 5.67 -1.42
N MET A 40 -0.85 5.86 -2.34
CA MET A 40 -0.16 7.15 -2.47
C MET A 40 -1.14 8.28 -2.80
N ARG A 41 -2.13 8.02 -3.66
CA ARG A 41 -3.17 9.00 -4.00
C ARG A 41 -4.12 9.30 -2.84
N LYS A 42 -4.66 8.27 -2.19
CA LYS A 42 -5.76 8.44 -1.22
C LYS A 42 -5.30 8.67 0.21
N ALA A 43 -4.19 8.06 0.63
CA ALA A 43 -3.67 8.24 1.99
C ALA A 43 -2.68 9.40 2.09
N LEU A 44 -1.86 9.63 1.05
CA LEU A 44 -0.80 10.63 1.07
C LEU A 44 -1.12 11.89 0.23
N GLY A 45 -2.23 11.90 -0.52
CA GLY A 45 -2.63 13.03 -1.36
C GLY A 45 -1.69 13.27 -2.55
N LEU A 46 -0.98 12.23 -3.00
CA LEU A 46 0.02 12.33 -4.06
C LEU A 46 -0.59 12.02 -5.43
N ASP A 47 -0.39 12.92 -6.39
CA ASP A 47 -0.70 12.66 -7.78
C ASP A 47 0.43 11.84 -8.40
N ILE A 48 0.35 10.52 -8.25
CA ILE A 48 1.30 9.54 -8.78
C ILE A 48 0.56 8.30 -9.27
N HIS A 49 1.05 7.74 -10.37
CA HIS A 49 0.61 6.49 -10.97
C HIS A 49 1.80 5.60 -11.25
N ILE A 50 1.71 4.33 -10.87
CA ILE A 50 2.79 3.35 -10.96
C ILE A 50 2.29 2.19 -11.82
N GLN A 51 3.06 1.82 -12.82
CA GLN A 51 2.76 0.75 -13.75
C GLN A 51 3.90 -0.27 -13.76
N ASP A 52 3.56 -1.56 -13.64
CA ASP A 52 4.45 -2.66 -14.00
C ASP A 52 4.19 -3.01 -15.47
N VAL A 53 5.15 -2.72 -16.35
CA VAL A 53 5.02 -2.97 -17.78
C VAL A 53 5.71 -4.28 -18.12
N GLN A 54 4.96 -5.22 -18.71
CA GLN A 54 5.52 -6.52 -19.10
C GLN A 54 6.69 -6.36 -20.07
N GLY A 55 7.84 -6.92 -19.69
CA GLY A 55 9.08 -6.86 -20.47
C GLY A 55 10.05 -5.77 -20.02
N GLU A 56 9.61 -4.84 -19.18
CA GLU A 56 10.48 -3.86 -18.54
C GLU A 56 11.03 -4.42 -17.22
N LYS A 57 12.29 -4.07 -16.90
CA LYS A 57 12.89 -4.39 -15.59
C LYS A 57 12.52 -3.37 -14.53
N GLU A 58 12.16 -2.17 -14.96
CA GLU A 58 11.88 -1.00 -14.13
C GLU A 58 10.37 -0.72 -14.15
N LEU A 59 9.92 0.00 -13.13
CA LEU A 59 8.54 0.46 -13.06
C LEU A 59 8.41 1.78 -13.80
N THR A 60 7.28 1.97 -14.47
CA THR A 60 6.94 3.26 -15.06
C THR A 60 6.16 4.10 -14.04
N PHE A 61 6.57 5.35 -13.86
CA PHE A 61 5.94 6.31 -12.96
C PHE A 61 5.43 7.53 -13.73
N LYS A 62 4.27 8.06 -13.35
CA LYS A 62 3.66 9.27 -13.91
C LYS A 62 2.95 10.08 -12.83
N GLY A 63 2.68 11.36 -13.08
CA GLY A 63 1.87 12.23 -12.20
C GLY A 63 2.66 13.41 -11.64
N LYS A 64 1.95 14.48 -11.26
CA LYS A 64 2.57 15.75 -10.86
C LYS A 64 3.48 15.59 -9.64
N SER A 65 3.08 14.78 -8.66
CA SER A 65 3.90 14.55 -7.47
C SER A 65 5.17 13.77 -7.80
N TYR A 66 5.12 12.84 -8.75
CA TYR A 66 6.32 12.15 -9.23
C TYR A 66 7.31 13.13 -9.87
N GLU A 67 6.86 13.98 -10.80
CA GLU A 67 7.74 14.94 -11.48
C GLU A 67 8.39 15.94 -10.52
N ILE A 68 7.70 16.33 -9.45
CA ILE A 68 8.24 17.26 -8.45
C ILE A 68 9.28 16.57 -7.56
N TYR A 69 9.04 15.33 -7.14
CA TYR A 69 9.78 14.68 -6.06
C TYR A 69 10.76 13.59 -6.50
N LYS A 70 10.71 13.08 -7.75
CA LYS A 70 11.51 11.92 -8.19
C LYS A 70 13.03 12.12 -8.05
N ASP A 71 13.51 13.33 -8.32
CA ASP A 71 14.93 13.69 -8.35
C ASP A 71 15.38 14.35 -7.05
N MET A 72 14.50 14.44 -6.04
CA MET A 72 14.91 14.94 -4.73
C MET A 72 15.86 13.94 -4.08
N GLU A 73 17.14 14.31 -4.02
CA GLU A 73 18.12 13.60 -3.20
C GLU A 73 17.78 13.75 -1.70
N LYS A 74 18.37 12.90 -0.86
CA LYS A 74 18.13 12.74 0.61
C LYS A 74 18.24 14.02 1.46
N HIS A 75 18.35 15.22 0.88
CA HIS A 75 18.77 16.46 1.53
C HIS A 75 17.71 17.57 1.54
N GLU A 76 16.42 17.24 1.48
CA GLU A 76 15.39 18.18 1.95
C GLU A 76 15.09 17.99 3.44
N ALA A 77 14.88 19.13 4.11
CA ALA A 77 14.45 19.21 5.51
C ALA A 77 12.99 18.77 5.62
N GLY A 78 12.77 17.47 5.84
CA GLY A 78 11.44 16.92 6.03
C GLY A 78 11.46 15.70 6.94
N PRO A 79 10.37 15.43 7.68
CA PRO A 79 10.29 14.22 8.47
C PRO A 79 10.29 12.99 7.56
N ASP A 80 10.97 11.93 8.03
CA ASP A 80 10.78 10.59 7.48
C ASP A 80 9.28 10.25 7.44
N HIS A 81 8.85 9.51 6.42
CA HIS A 81 7.45 9.18 6.15
C HIS A 81 6.53 10.37 5.75
N SER A 82 7.10 11.49 5.31
CA SER A 82 6.34 12.52 4.59
C SER A 82 5.93 12.04 3.18
N ALA A 83 4.94 12.73 2.57
CA ALA A 83 4.45 12.38 1.23
C ALA A 83 5.57 12.47 0.17
N ALA A 84 6.39 13.54 0.21
CA ALA A 84 7.56 13.69 -0.67
C ALA A 84 8.59 12.56 -0.45
N TRP A 85 8.88 12.21 0.81
CA TRP A 85 9.77 11.11 1.14
C TRP A 85 9.30 9.79 0.52
N TYR A 86 8.01 9.45 0.62
CA TYR A 86 7.48 8.22 -0.01
C TYR A 86 7.70 8.20 -1.53
N VAL A 87 7.48 9.33 -2.23
CA VAL A 87 7.75 9.40 -3.67
C VAL A 87 9.23 9.13 -3.97
N THR A 88 10.16 9.76 -3.25
CA THR A 88 11.61 9.55 -3.49
C THR A 88 12.07 8.11 -3.27
N LYS A 89 11.40 7.36 -2.38
CA LYS A 89 11.71 5.96 -2.10
C LYS A 89 11.09 5.04 -3.14
N VAL A 90 9.81 5.23 -3.41
CA VAL A 90 9.05 4.41 -4.36
C VAL A 90 9.53 4.62 -5.79
N ALA A 91 9.98 5.82 -6.17
CA ALA A 91 10.55 6.10 -7.49
C ALA A 91 11.81 5.27 -7.82
N LYS A 92 12.44 4.65 -6.81
CA LYS A 92 13.65 3.81 -6.96
C LYS A 92 13.32 2.32 -6.98
N TRP A 93 12.05 1.96 -6.83
CA TRP A 93 11.62 0.58 -6.78
C TRP A 93 11.70 -0.08 -8.15
N GLY A 94 12.18 -1.31 -8.16
CA GLY A 94 12.09 -2.20 -9.30
C GLY A 94 11.08 -3.32 -9.06
N LYS A 95 11.04 -4.28 -9.98
CA LYS A 95 10.14 -5.43 -9.92
C LYS A 95 10.22 -6.23 -8.61
N ARG A 96 11.44 -6.45 -8.10
CA ARG A 96 11.65 -7.18 -6.84
C ARG A 96 10.98 -6.50 -5.64
N ASP A 97 10.98 -5.16 -5.60
CA ASP A 97 10.34 -4.42 -4.52
C ASP A 97 8.80 -4.56 -4.59
N LEU A 98 8.24 -4.62 -5.80
CA LEU A 98 6.82 -4.95 -5.98
C LEU A 98 6.49 -6.39 -5.59
N ASP A 99 7.34 -7.37 -5.93
CA ASP A 99 7.12 -8.77 -5.53
C ASP A 99 7.15 -8.92 -4.00
N ASN A 100 8.05 -8.20 -3.34
CA ASN A 100 8.11 -8.13 -1.87
C ASN A 100 6.85 -7.47 -1.30
N LEU A 101 6.40 -6.35 -1.89
CA LEU A 101 5.14 -5.71 -1.51
C LEU A 101 3.95 -6.66 -1.71
N ALA A 102 3.91 -7.39 -2.84
CA ALA A 102 2.85 -8.34 -3.15
C ALA A 102 2.72 -9.41 -2.06
N SER A 103 3.86 -9.96 -1.64
CA SER A 103 3.94 -10.96 -0.57
C SER A 103 3.45 -10.39 0.77
N ASP A 104 3.86 -9.17 1.12
CA ASP A 104 3.43 -8.51 2.35
C ASP A 104 1.92 -8.14 2.33
N LEU A 105 1.38 -7.74 1.17
CA LEU A 105 -0.06 -7.49 0.99
C LEU A 105 -0.89 -8.79 1.08
N ASP A 106 -0.37 -9.90 0.58
CA ASP A 106 -1.05 -11.20 0.65
C ASP A 106 -1.22 -11.69 2.09
N VAL A 107 -0.22 -11.45 2.94
CA VAL A 107 -0.31 -11.72 4.39
C VAL A 107 -1.48 -10.94 5.02
N ILE A 108 -1.65 -9.67 4.67
CA ILE A 108 -2.77 -8.84 5.16
C ILE A 108 -4.11 -9.35 4.63
N ARG A 109 -4.20 -9.67 3.34
CA ARG A 109 -5.43 -10.23 2.73
C ARG A 109 -5.84 -11.54 3.37
N THR A 110 -4.89 -12.44 3.60
CA THR A 110 -5.10 -13.71 4.30
C THR A 110 -5.61 -13.48 5.72
N TRP A 111 -5.01 -12.53 6.45
CA TRP A 111 -5.47 -12.16 7.79
C TRP A 111 -6.91 -11.62 7.77
N LEU A 112 -7.25 -10.72 6.85
CA LEU A 112 -8.60 -10.17 6.70
C LEU A 112 -9.64 -11.26 6.41
N ASN A 113 -9.32 -12.18 5.51
CA ASN A 113 -10.20 -13.31 5.17
C ASN A 113 -10.39 -14.25 6.37
N THR A 114 -9.31 -14.59 7.07
CA THR A 114 -9.34 -15.46 8.27
C THR A 114 -10.17 -14.86 9.40
N ASN A 115 -10.22 -13.54 9.49
CA ASN A 115 -10.95 -12.81 10.52
C ASN A 115 -12.32 -12.29 10.04
N GLU A 116 -12.84 -12.83 8.93
CA GLU A 116 -14.19 -12.55 8.40
C GLU A 116 -14.45 -11.08 8.00
N TYR A 117 -13.39 -10.30 7.81
CA TYR A 117 -13.48 -8.96 7.22
C TYR A 117 -13.70 -9.04 5.70
N VAL A 118 -13.25 -10.13 5.09
CA VAL A 118 -13.42 -10.40 3.66
C VAL A 118 -14.03 -11.77 3.51
N LYS A 119 -14.98 -11.92 2.59
CA LYS A 119 -15.57 -13.21 2.21
C LYS A 119 -15.74 -13.27 0.70
N ASN A 120 -15.31 -14.35 0.07
CA ASN A 120 -15.33 -14.50 -1.39
C ASN A 120 -14.71 -13.29 -2.12
N ASN A 121 -13.56 -12.81 -1.61
CA ASN A 121 -12.85 -11.62 -2.10
C ASN A 121 -13.66 -10.32 -2.09
N ARG A 122 -14.72 -10.24 -1.27
CA ARG A 122 -15.53 -9.03 -1.10
C ARG A 122 -15.46 -8.52 0.34
N PRO A 123 -15.39 -7.20 0.54
CA PRO A 123 -15.60 -6.58 1.85
C PRO A 123 -16.91 -7.04 2.51
N THR A 124 -16.86 -7.36 3.80
CA THR A 124 -18.05 -7.59 4.63
C THR A 124 -18.50 -6.29 5.32
N ASP A 125 -19.69 -6.26 5.91
CA ASP A 125 -20.14 -5.11 6.71
C ASP A 125 -19.16 -4.78 7.84
N LYS A 126 -18.60 -5.81 8.48
CA LYS A 126 -17.55 -5.69 9.51
C LYS A 126 -16.34 -4.92 9.00
N PHE A 127 -15.94 -5.19 7.75
CA PHE A 127 -14.88 -4.42 7.11
C PHE A 127 -15.33 -3.01 6.80
N LEU A 128 -16.51 -2.78 6.23
CA LEU A 128 -16.96 -1.43 5.85
C LEU A 128 -17.14 -0.50 7.06
N GLN A 129 -17.63 -1.03 8.18
CA GLN A 129 -17.86 -0.28 9.42
C GLN A 129 -16.56 0.07 10.18
N GLN A 130 -15.43 -0.50 9.78
CA GLN A 130 -14.18 -0.31 10.50
C GLN A 130 -13.57 1.08 10.23
N GLU A 131 -13.36 1.88 11.26
CA GLU A 131 -12.60 3.13 11.15
C GLU A 131 -11.10 2.86 10.91
N PHE A 132 -10.44 3.77 10.18
CA PHE A 132 -9.08 3.63 9.64
C PHE A 132 -7.96 3.42 10.68
N LEU A 133 -8.22 3.50 12.00
CA LEU A 133 -7.19 3.68 13.03
C LEU A 133 -7.02 2.56 14.08
N ALA A 134 -7.89 1.54 14.15
CA ALA A 134 -7.93 0.71 15.38
C ALA A 134 -7.17 -0.64 15.36
N ILE A 135 -6.89 -1.25 14.21
CA ILE A 135 -6.46 -2.68 14.18
C ILE A 135 -4.95 -2.89 14.08
N ALA A 136 -4.21 -1.99 13.43
CA ALA A 136 -2.75 -2.13 13.32
C ALA A 136 -2.09 -2.04 14.71
N ASP A 137 -2.60 -1.15 15.57
CA ASP A 137 -2.17 -1.05 16.96
C ASP A 137 -2.57 -2.29 17.77
N ALA A 138 -3.76 -2.85 17.58
CA ALA A 138 -4.19 -4.05 18.29
C ALA A 138 -3.35 -5.29 17.92
N ALA A 139 -2.97 -5.45 16.64
CA ALA A 139 -2.10 -6.53 16.19
C ALA A 139 -0.64 -6.34 16.63
N ALA A 140 -0.14 -5.09 16.62
CA ALA A 140 1.19 -4.75 17.11
C ALA A 140 1.31 -4.90 18.64
N GLN A 141 0.27 -4.54 19.40
CA GLN A 141 0.20 -4.74 20.85
C GLN A 141 0.17 -6.22 21.22
N ARG A 142 -0.59 -7.06 20.49
CA ARG A 142 -0.58 -8.52 20.70
C ARG A 142 0.78 -9.17 20.45
N ARG A 143 1.56 -8.66 19.49
CA ARG A 143 2.94 -9.12 19.25
C ARG A 143 3.95 -8.67 20.30
N LYS A 144 3.72 -7.56 21.01
CA LYS A 144 4.56 -7.11 22.14
C LYS A 144 4.25 -7.82 23.46
N ALA A 145 3.09 -8.46 23.55
CA ALA A 145 2.62 -9.17 24.74
C ALA A 145 2.92 -10.69 24.70
N LEU A 146 3.58 -11.16 23.64
CA LEU A 146 4.13 -12.52 23.48
C LEU A 146 5.65 -12.44 23.55
#